data_AF-A0A495S6E2-F1
#
_entry.id   AF-A0A495S6E2-F1
#
_cell.length_a   1.000
_cell.length_b   1.000
_cell.length_c   1.000
_cell.angle_alpha   90.00
_cell.angle_beta   90.00
_cell.angle_gamma   90.00
#
_symmetry.space_group_name_H-M   'P 1'
#
loop_
_entity.id
_entity.type
_entity.pdbx_description
1 polymer ?
#
loop_
_entity_poly.entity_id
_entity_poly.type
_entity_poly.pdbx_seq_one_letter_code
_entity_poly.pdbx_strand_id
1 'polypeptide(L)'
;MEFTQEQKLYAEIVQKAWEDASFKQELIANPVAAIEKLTGKKMNLPEGKTLIVRDQTDESTVYINIPAASKKVDDVELNEEQLEAVAGGIEGPGGCTPTFPFPGPWTPLPILPELY
;
A
#
# COMPACT_ATOMS: atom_id res chain seq x y z
N MET A 1 9.28 -5.11 14.92
CA MET A 1 7.83 -4.84 14.93
C MET A 1 7.12 -6.07 14.40
N GLU A 2 6.05 -6.51 15.04
CA GLU A 2 5.28 -7.68 14.58
C GLU A 2 4.07 -7.19 13.78
N PHE A 3 3.98 -7.58 12.50
CA PHE A 3 2.81 -7.23 11.67
C PHE A 3 1.57 -7.97 12.15
N THR A 4 0.44 -7.26 12.22
CA THR A 4 -0.84 -7.90 12.55
C THR A 4 -1.25 -8.85 11.43
N GLN A 5 -2.10 -9.83 11.75
CA GLN A 5 -2.61 -10.79 10.75
C GLN A 5 -3.35 -10.08 9.60
N GLU A 6 -4.00 -8.96 9.89
CA GLU A 6 -4.74 -8.15 8.93
C GLU A 6 -3.80 -7.42 7.96
N GLN A 7 -2.70 -6.87 8.46
CA GLN A 7 -1.68 -6.22 7.62
C GLN A 7 -1.01 -7.21 6.68
N LYS A 8 -0.70 -8.42 7.17
CA LYS A 8 -0.14 -9.49 6.33
C LYS A 8 -1.11 -9.90 5.22
N LEU A 9 -2.38 -10.05 5.56
CA LEU A 9 -3.42 -10.38 4.59
C LEU A 9 -3.56 -9.28 3.53
N TYR A 10 -3.57 -8.00 3.94
CA TYR A 10 -3.64 -6.89 3.01
C TYR A 10 -2.46 -6.90 2.02
N ALA A 11 -1.23 -7.08 2.52
CA ALA A 11 -0.05 -7.16 1.67
C ALA A 11 -0.12 -8.34 0.68
N GLU A 12 -0.58 -9.51 1.13
CA GLU A 12 -0.76 -10.68 0.28
C GLU A 12 -1.77 -10.44 -0.85
N ILE A 13 -2.92 -9.81 -0.54
CA ILE A 13 -3.94 -9.46 -1.55
C ILE A 13 -3.36 -8.50 -2.59
N VAL A 14 -2.67 -7.45 -2.14
CA VAL A 14 -2.07 -6.44 -3.04
C VAL A 14 -1.01 -7.08 -3.92
N GLN A 15 -0.09 -7.85 -3.35
CA GLN A 15 0.96 -8.54 -4.11
C GLN A 15 0.35 -9.46 -5.17
N LYS A 16 -0.65 -10.26 -4.80
CA LYS A 16 -1.32 -11.14 -5.75
C LYS A 16 -2.07 -10.38 -6.85
N ALA A 17 -2.66 -9.24 -6.54
CA ALA A 17 -3.31 -8.39 -7.54
C ALA A 17 -2.32 -7.79 -8.55
N TRP A 18 -1.05 -7.62 -8.17
CA TRP A 18 0.01 -7.23 -9.10
C TRP A 18 0.52 -8.41 -9.95
N GLU A 19 0.69 -9.59 -9.35
CA GLU A 19 1.23 -10.76 -10.02
C GLU A 19 0.22 -11.49 -10.94
N ASP A 20 -1.07 -11.47 -10.57
CA ASP A 20 -2.14 -12.19 -11.28
C ASP A 20 -3.25 -11.22 -11.73
N ALA A 21 -3.23 -10.92 -13.03
CA ALA A 21 -4.22 -10.05 -13.66
C ALA A 21 -5.66 -10.62 -13.60
N SER A 22 -5.81 -11.96 -13.61
CA SER A 22 -7.12 -12.60 -13.50
C SER A 22 -7.67 -12.44 -12.09
N PHE A 23 -6.82 -12.66 -11.08
CA PHE A 23 -7.17 -12.40 -9.69
C PHE A 23 -7.55 -10.93 -9.46
N LYS A 24 -6.80 -9.98 -10.04
CA LYS A 24 -7.13 -8.56 -9.94
C LYS A 24 -8.51 -8.24 -10.52
N GLN A 25 -8.85 -8.80 -11.69
CA GLN A 25 -10.19 -8.64 -12.27
C GLN A 25 -11.28 -9.25 -11.39
N GLU A 26 -11.05 -10.45 -10.84
CA GLU A 26 -11.96 -11.09 -9.88
C GLU A 26 -12.14 -10.24 -8.62
N LEU A 27 -11.05 -9.67 -8.08
CA LEU A 27 -11.04 -8.85 -6.87
C LEU A 27 -11.82 -7.53 -7.07
N ILE A 28 -11.71 -6.90 -8.23
CA ILE A 28 -12.47 -5.68 -8.56
C ILE A 28 -13.96 -6.00 -8.74
N ALA A 29 -14.29 -7.13 -9.36
CA ALA A 29 -15.66 -7.53 -9.63
C ALA A 29 -16.41 -8.02 -8.38
N ASN A 30 -15.75 -8.82 -7.54
CA ASN A 30 -16.31 -9.36 -6.31
C ASN A 30 -15.21 -9.56 -5.25
N PRO A 31 -14.89 -8.51 -4.47
CA PRO A 31 -13.74 -8.55 -3.58
C PRO A 31 -13.89 -9.56 -2.44
N VAL A 32 -15.11 -9.73 -1.93
CA VAL A 32 -15.40 -10.70 -0.86
C VAL A 32 -15.10 -12.11 -1.35
N ALA A 33 -15.68 -12.53 -2.48
CA ALA A 33 -15.47 -13.87 -3.01
C ALA A 33 -14.00 -14.14 -3.38
N ALA A 34 -13.31 -13.15 -3.94
CA ALA A 34 -11.90 -13.28 -4.31
C ALA A 34 -11.00 -13.46 -3.07
N ILE A 35 -11.23 -12.70 -2.00
CA ILE A 35 -10.48 -12.80 -0.75
C ILE A 35 -10.77 -14.13 -0.03
N GLU A 36 -12.03 -14.58 -0.03
CA GLU A 36 -12.40 -15.88 0.55
C GLU A 36 -11.74 -17.04 -0.20
N LYS A 37 -11.68 -16.97 -1.54
CA LYS A 37 -10.99 -17.95 -2.38
C LYS A 37 -9.48 -17.95 -2.14
N LEU A 38 -8.88 -16.78 -1.92
CA LEU A 38 -7.45 -16.65 -1.64
C LEU A 38 -7.08 -17.23 -0.27
N THR A 39 -7.82 -16.84 0.77
CA THR A 39 -7.48 -17.15 2.16
C THR A 39 -8.05 -18.46 2.66
N GLY A 40 -9.05 -19.00 1.97
CA GLY A 40 -9.86 -20.13 2.44
C GLY A 40 -10.69 -19.81 3.69
N LYS A 41 -10.78 -18.53 4.08
CA LYS A 41 -11.51 -18.06 5.27
C LYS A 41 -12.68 -17.20 4.83
N LYS A 42 -13.80 -17.33 5.54
CA LYS A 42 -14.97 -16.49 5.31
C LYS A 42 -14.70 -15.06 5.75
N MET A 43 -14.99 -14.09 4.88
CA MET A 43 -14.80 -12.67 5.18
C MET A 43 -16.09 -12.11 5.78
N ASN A 44 -16.03 -11.70 7.05
CA ASN A 44 -17.17 -11.10 7.73
C ASN A 44 -17.09 -9.58 7.61
N LEU A 45 -17.89 -9.00 6.71
CA LEU A 45 -18.10 -7.55 6.68
C LEU A 45 -19.12 -7.16 7.76
N PRO A 46 -18.95 -6.00 8.42
CA PRO A 46 -19.97 -5.46 9.31
C PRO A 46 -21.30 -5.27 8.57
N GLU A 47 -22.42 -5.43 9.28
CA GLU A 47 -23.75 -5.30 8.69
C GLU A 47 -23.93 -3.94 8.00
N GLY A 48 -24.49 -3.97 6.79
CA GLY A 48 -24.72 -2.77 5.98
C GLY A 48 -23.46 -2.16 5.35
N LYS A 49 -22.29 -2.79 5.46
CA LYS A 49 -21.06 -2.34 4.78
C LYS A 49 -20.82 -3.14 3.50
N THR A 50 -20.30 -2.45 2.49
CA THR A 50 -19.88 -3.04 1.21
C THR A 50 -18.39 -2.74 1.00
N LEU A 51 -17.64 -3.75 0.59
CA LEU A 51 -16.25 -3.58 0.18
C LEU A 51 -16.19 -3.30 -1.32
N ILE A 52 -15.48 -2.23 -1.71
CA ILE A 52 -15.27 -1.85 -3.10
C ILE A 52 -13.77 -1.77 -3.32
N VAL A 53 -13.28 -2.40 -4.39
CA VAL A 53 -11.88 -2.35 -4.83
C VAL A 53 -11.80 -1.61 -6.15
N ARG A 54 -10.84 -0.70 -6.30
CA ARG A 54 -10.58 0.08 -7.51
C ARG A 54 -9.10 -0.04 -7.86
N ASP A 55 -8.83 -0.34 -9.12
CA ASP A 55 -7.46 -0.37 -9.64
C ASP A 55 -6.97 1.07 -9.86
N GLN A 56 -5.88 1.44 -9.20
CA GLN A 56 -5.26 2.76 -9.31
C GLN A 56 -3.90 2.72 -10.02
N THR A 57 -3.62 1.68 -10.82
CA THR A 57 -2.34 1.59 -11.55
C THR A 57 -2.22 2.51 -12.76
N ASP A 58 -3.32 3.13 -13.22
CA ASP A 58 -3.30 4.06 -14.36
C ASP A 58 -2.80 5.44 -13.94
N GLU A 59 -1.60 5.81 -14.40
CA GLU A 59 -0.93 7.09 -14.11
C GLU A 59 -1.70 8.31 -14.63
N SER A 60 -2.61 8.13 -15.59
CA SER A 60 -3.43 9.22 -16.14
C SER A 60 -4.67 9.53 -15.31
N THR A 61 -5.01 8.67 -14.33
CA THR A 61 -6.21 8.81 -13.50
C THR A 61 -5.83 9.18 -12.06
N VAL A 62 -6.39 10.26 -11.54
CA VAL A 62 -6.20 10.68 -10.14
C VAL A 62 -7.42 10.29 -9.30
N TYR A 63 -7.18 9.64 -8.16
CA TYR A 63 -8.21 9.22 -7.22
C TYR A 63 -8.23 10.12 -5.99
N ILE A 64 -9.42 10.58 -5.60
CA ILE A 64 -9.64 11.31 -4.35
C ILE A 64 -10.60 10.50 -3.50
N ASN A 65 -10.17 10.08 -2.31
CA ASN A 65 -11.04 9.45 -1.31
C ASN A 65 -11.65 10.53 -0.40
N ILE A 66 -12.97 10.64 -0.39
CA ILE A 66 -13.69 11.55 0.50
C ILE A 66 -14.22 10.71 1.67
N PRO A 67 -13.65 10.86 2.89
CA PRO A 67 -14.10 10.09 4.04
C PRO A 67 -15.54 10.47 4.42
N ALA A 68 -16.24 9.54 5.05
CA ALA A 68 -17.54 9.84 5.64
C ALA A 68 -17.42 11.01 6.62
N ALA A 69 -18.31 11.99 6.52
CA ALA A 69 -18.36 13.10 7.46
C ALA A 69 -18.51 12.55 8.88
N SER A 70 -17.44 12.64 9.67
CA SER A 70 -17.34 12.11 11.02
C SER A 70 -18.28 12.88 11.94
N LYS A 71 -19.42 12.29 12.32
CA LYS A 71 -20.05 12.65 13.59
C LYS A 71 -19.16 12.05 14.68
N LYS A 72 -18.32 12.91 15.28
CA LYS A 72 -17.21 12.66 16.20
C LYS A 72 -15.85 12.66 15.50
N VAL A 73 -15.37 13.89 15.37
CA VAL A 73 -13.96 14.23 15.32
C VAL A 73 -13.42 13.98 16.73
N ASP A 74 -12.98 12.76 17.00
CA ASP A 74 -11.77 12.60 17.80
C ASP A 74 -10.74 12.15 16.78
N ASP A 75 -9.98 13.15 16.38
CA ASP A 75 -8.82 13.09 15.52
C ASP A 75 -7.93 11.92 15.98
N VAL A 76 -8.01 10.79 15.28
CA VAL A 76 -6.96 9.78 15.38
C VAL A 76 -5.82 10.35 14.55
N GLU A 77 -5.13 11.32 15.12
CA GLU A 77 -3.83 11.76 14.63
C GLU A 77 -2.95 10.51 14.60
N LEU A 78 -2.61 10.06 13.40
CA LEU A 78 -1.54 9.10 13.24
C LEU A 78 -0.30 9.74 13.83
N ASN A 79 0.33 9.07 14.78
CA ASN A 79 1.58 9.58 15.33
C ASN A 79 2.65 9.61 14.22
N GLU A 80 3.71 10.41 14.43
CA GLU A 80 4.77 10.61 13.44
C GLU A 80 5.37 9.27 12.94
N GLU A 81 5.46 8.28 13.83
CA GLU A 81 5.96 6.93 13.51
C GLU A 81 5.06 6.18 12.50
N GLN A 82 3.75 6.34 12.61
CA GLN A 82 2.79 5.78 11.66
C GLN A 82 2.82 6.52 10.33
N LEU A 83 3.04 7.85 10.32
CA LEU A 83 3.18 8.64 9.09
C LEU A 83 4.47 8.32 8.32
N GLU A 84 5.59 8.15 9.03
CA GLU A 84 6.88 7.76 8.45
C GLU A 84 6.82 6.39 7.75
N ALA A 85 6.09 5.44 8.32
CA ALA A 85 5.91 4.11 7.70
C ALA A 85 5.09 4.15 6.39
N VAL A 86 4.26 5.17 6.18
CA VAL A 86 3.47 5.33 4.95
C VAL A 86 4.17 6.24 3.93
N ALA A 87 4.89 7.25 4.37
CA ALA A 87 5.56 8.23 3.51
C ALA A 87 6.95 7.74 3.03
N GLY A 88 7.66 6.97 3.84
CA GLY A 88 8.95 6.39 3.50
C GLY A 88 8.80 5.01 2.87
N GLY A 89 8.72 4.94 1.54
CA GLY A 89 9.08 3.70 0.84
C GLY A 89 10.43 3.23 1.40
N ILE A 90 10.47 2.03 1.99
CA ILE A 90 11.55 1.49 2.81
C ILE A 90 12.96 1.94 2.36
N GLU A 91 13.58 2.80 3.17
CA GLU A 91 15.03 3.00 3.27
C GLU A 91 15.46 2.65 4.72
N GLY A 92 15.11 1.44 5.17
CA GLY A 92 15.54 0.86 6.44
C GLY A 92 16.70 -0.12 6.24
N PRO A 93 17.48 -0.46 7.29
CA PRO A 93 18.76 -1.16 7.20
C PRO A 93 18.55 -2.63 6.80
N GLY A 94 18.50 -2.88 5.51
CA GLY A 94 18.03 -4.12 4.90
C GLY A 94 17.32 -3.91 3.56
N GLY A 95 17.12 -2.66 3.13
CA GLY A 95 16.79 -2.34 1.74
C GLY A 95 17.74 -3.09 0.82
N CYS A 96 17.19 -3.77 -0.18
CA CYS A 96 17.98 -4.28 -1.29
C CYS A 96 18.63 -3.07 -1.95
N THR A 97 19.86 -2.73 -1.53
CA THR A 97 20.76 -2.03 -2.42
C THR A 97 20.89 -2.96 -3.62
N PRO A 98 20.50 -2.55 -4.84
CA PRO A 98 21.03 -3.25 -6.00
C PRO A 98 22.55 -3.14 -5.81
N THR A 99 23.21 -4.28 -5.64
CA THR A 99 24.67 -4.37 -5.57
C THR A 99 25.22 -4.00 -6.94
N PHE A 100 25.14 -2.72 -7.28
CA PHE A 100 25.93 -2.12 -8.34
C PHE A 100 27.39 -2.21 -7.90
N PRO A 101 28.33 -2.55 -8.80
CA PRO A 101 29.69 -2.98 -8.47
C PRO A 101 30.61 -1.83 -8.01
N PHE A 102 30.07 -0.79 -7.38
CA PHE A 102 30.83 0.37 -6.94
C PHE A 102 30.97 0.39 -5.40
N PRO A 103 32.19 0.23 -4.86
CA PRO A 103 32.40 0.23 -3.42
C PRO A 103 32.51 1.68 -2.94
N GLY A 104 31.43 2.23 -2.40
CA GLY A 104 31.49 3.54 -1.73
C GLY A 104 30.16 3.91 -1.08
N PRO A 105 30.17 4.60 0.08
CA PRO A 105 28.96 5.19 0.63
C PRO A 105 28.42 6.24 -0.35
N TRP A 106 27.12 6.21 -0.58
CA TRP A 106 26.43 7.18 -1.42
C TRP A 106 26.59 8.58 -0.82
N THR A 107 27.51 9.36 -1.38
CA THR A 107 27.45 10.81 -1.25
C THR A 107 26.55 11.32 -2.36
N PRO A 108 25.41 11.98 -2.07
CA PRO A 108 24.70 12.71 -3.10
C PRO A 108 25.69 13.75 -3.64
N LEU A 109 26.06 13.62 -4.92
CA LEU A 109 26.85 14.62 -5.60
C LEU A 109 26.09 15.95 -5.48
N PRO A 110 26.72 17.03 -4.97
CA PRO A 110 26.07 18.33 -5.00
C PRO A 110 25.77 18.66 -6.46
N ILE A 111 24.49 18.89 -6.75
CA ILE A 111 24.05 19.39 -8.05
C ILE A 111 24.76 20.73 -8.25
N LEU A 112 25.78 20.76 -9.09
CA LEU A 112 26.42 22.01 -9.48
C LEU A 112 25.35 22.86 -10.18
N PRO A 113 25.08 24.10 -9.75
CA PRO A 113 24.24 24.98 -10.53
C PRO A 113 24.96 25.21 -11.87
N GLU A 114 24.34 24.82 -12.98
CA GLU A 114 24.84 25.17 -14.30
C GLU A 114 24.96 26.69 -14.39
N LEU A 115 26.19 27.16 -14.56
CA LEU A 115 26.51 28.53 -14.88
C LEU A 115 26.03 28.80 -16.31
N TYR A 116 25.07 29.72 -16.45
CA TYR A 116 24.90 30.53 -17.66
C TYR A 116 25.53 31.90 -17.42
#